data_AF-A0A941LDR2-F1
#
_entry.id   AF-A0A941LDR2-F1
#
_cell.length_a   1.000
_cell.length_b   1.000
_cell.length_c   1.000
_cell.angle_alpha   90.00
_cell.angle_beta   90.00
_cell.angle_gamma   90.00
#
_symmetry.space_group_name_H-M   'P 1'
#
loop_
_entity.id
_entity.type
_entity.pdbx_description
1 polymer ?
#
loop_
_entity_poly.entity_id
_entity_poly.type
_entity_poly.pdbx_seq_one_letter_code
_entity_poly.pdbx_strand_id
1 'polypeptide(L)'
;MKYRSLLVLVGVLVVGLTGCSHHHGSYEHGKGDYYWSKASQDVSGLIDKHVKNPETVKQVNVVMGEMITEIKSAREHHRQSHRALYELNANYSASPEEFTKILDELNNDRMRSAAKILGLRFKMKSLLTAEEWTALSEELKRYGSRYYGKGSEATSAH
;
A
#
# COMPACT_ATOMS: atom_id res chain seq x y z
N MET A 1 -21.59 -8.25 47.01
CA MET A 1 -20.60 -8.26 45.89
C MET A 1 -21.22 -8.85 44.61
N LYS A 2 -22.28 -8.25 44.05
CA LYS A 2 -22.92 -8.78 42.81
C LYS A 2 -23.29 -7.71 41.78
N TYR A 3 -23.58 -6.48 42.20
CA TYR A 3 -23.96 -5.40 41.26
C TYR A 3 -22.78 -4.57 40.73
N ARG A 4 -21.71 -4.40 41.52
CA ARG A 4 -20.51 -3.65 41.11
C ARG A 4 -19.73 -4.35 40.00
N SER A 5 -19.60 -5.67 40.05
CA SER A 5 -18.92 -6.45 38.99
C SER A 5 -19.74 -6.55 37.71
N LEU A 6 -21.08 -6.52 37.81
CA LEU A 6 -21.97 -6.53 36.65
C LEU A 6 -21.93 -5.19 35.88
N LEU A 7 -21.87 -4.06 36.60
CA LEU A 7 -21.75 -2.73 36.00
C LEU A 7 -20.40 -2.50 35.30
N VAL A 8 -19.32 -3.07 35.84
CA VAL A 8 -18.00 -3.03 35.19
C VAL A 8 -17.99 -3.87 33.91
N LEU A 9 -18.64 -5.04 33.90
CA LEU A 9 -18.75 -5.90 32.72
C LEU A 9 -19.59 -5.28 31.60
N VAL A 10 -20.71 -4.63 31.94
CA VAL A 10 -21.54 -3.91 30.96
C VAL A 10 -20.83 -2.65 30.45
N GLY A 11 -20.07 -1.95 31.30
CA GLY A 11 -19.27 -0.79 30.89
C GLY A 11 -18.17 -1.14 29.88
N VAL A 12 -17.51 -2.29 30.05
CA VAL A 12 -16.48 -2.76 29.09
C VAL A 12 -17.09 -3.20 27.76
N LEU A 13 -18.31 -3.77 27.78
CA LEU A 13 -19.02 -4.21 26.57
C LEU A 13 -19.53 -3.05 25.70
N VAL A 14 -19.93 -1.92 26.29
CA VAL A 14 -20.47 -0.77 25.54
C VAL A 14 -19.36 0.08 24.91
N VAL A 15 -18.17 0.14 25.52
CA VAL A 15 -17.02 0.89 24.96
C VAL A 15 -16.32 0.12 23.84
N GLY A 16 -16.47 -1.21 23.79
CA GLY A 16 -15.88 -2.05 22.73
C GLY A 16 -16.61 -2.03 21.37
N LEU A 17 -17.85 -1.52 21.31
CA LEU A 17 -18.69 -1.60 20.10
C LEU A 17 -18.80 -0.30 19.30
N THR A 18 -18.16 0.80 19.74
CA THR A 18 -18.18 2.09 19.01
C THR A 18 -16.87 2.38 18.27
N GLY A 19 -15.95 1.40 18.18
CA GLY A 19 -14.71 1.52 17.44
C GLY A 19 -14.86 1.12 15.96
N CYS A 20 -14.72 2.10 15.07
CA CYS A 20 -14.46 1.98 13.63
C CYS A 20 -15.66 1.75 12.69
N SER A 21 -16.69 2.60 12.74
CA SER A 21 -17.44 2.94 11.51
C SER A 21 -16.64 3.98 10.71
N HIS A 22 -15.70 3.54 9.87
CA HIS A 22 -14.97 4.45 8.99
C HIS A 22 -14.90 3.90 7.56
N HIS A 23 -15.65 4.56 6.67
CA HIS A 23 -15.62 4.45 5.22
C HIS A 23 -15.67 3.05 4.62
N HIS A 24 -16.88 2.52 4.46
CA HIS A 24 -17.16 1.67 3.29
C HIS A 24 -17.07 2.56 2.03
N GLY A 25 -15.84 2.77 1.56
CA GLY A 25 -15.59 3.41 0.28
C GLY A 25 -16.20 2.54 -0.80
N SER A 26 -17.25 3.06 -1.43
CA SER A 26 -17.80 2.52 -2.67
C SER A 26 -16.64 2.24 -3.63
N TYR A 27 -16.59 1.00 -4.08
CA TYR A 27 -15.63 0.50 -5.05
C TYR A 27 -15.97 1.13 -6.41
N GLU A 28 -15.61 2.39 -6.61
CA GLU A 28 -15.76 3.06 -7.90
C GLU A 28 -14.64 2.55 -8.82
N HIS A 29 -14.95 1.46 -9.52
CA HIS A 29 -14.04 0.69 -10.37
C HIS A 29 -13.41 1.50 -11.54
N GLY A 30 -13.83 2.75 -11.76
CA GLY A 30 -13.31 3.62 -12.82
C GLY A 30 -12.27 4.67 -12.39
N LYS A 31 -12.22 5.08 -11.12
CA LYS A 31 -11.29 6.13 -10.66
C LYS A 31 -9.85 5.62 -10.48
N GLY A 32 -9.69 4.31 -10.27
CA GLY A 32 -8.39 3.67 -10.04
C GLY A 32 -7.48 3.71 -11.27
N ASP A 33 -8.00 3.35 -12.44
CA ASP A 33 -7.18 3.29 -13.66
C ASP A 33 -6.74 4.66 -14.15
N TYR A 34 -7.63 5.66 -14.06
CA TYR A 34 -7.26 7.06 -14.32
C TYR A 34 -6.12 7.53 -13.39
N TYR A 35 -6.21 7.21 -12.10
CA TYR A 35 -5.18 7.54 -11.12
C TYR A 35 -3.83 6.88 -11.46
N TRP A 36 -3.84 5.59 -11.81
CA TRP A 36 -2.61 4.87 -12.19
C TRP A 36 -2.00 5.39 -13.49
N SER A 37 -2.84 5.72 -14.48
CA SER A 37 -2.38 6.30 -15.74
C SER A 37 -1.73 7.66 -15.50
N LYS A 38 -2.34 8.52 -14.69
CA LYS A 38 -1.78 9.82 -14.34
C LYS A 38 -0.47 9.68 -13.56
N ALA A 39 -0.42 8.78 -12.59
CA ALA A 39 0.81 8.53 -11.83
C ALA A 39 1.96 8.04 -12.72
N SER A 40 1.67 7.14 -13.67
CA SER A 40 2.65 6.70 -14.66
C SER A 40 3.15 7.84 -15.53
N GLN A 41 2.25 8.72 -15.99
CA GLN A 41 2.61 9.87 -16.82
C GLN A 41 3.45 10.89 -16.04
N ASP A 42 3.04 11.24 -14.82
CA ASP A 42 3.76 12.19 -13.97
C ASP A 42 5.17 11.69 -13.68
N VAL A 43 5.32 10.40 -13.35
CA VAL A 43 6.64 9.80 -13.08
C VAL A 43 7.49 9.72 -14.34
N SER A 44 6.92 9.40 -15.50
CA SER A 44 7.64 9.48 -16.78
C SER A 44 8.20 10.88 -17.01
N GLY A 45 7.40 11.92 -16.75
CA GLY A 45 7.84 13.31 -16.86
C GLY A 45 8.98 13.66 -15.89
N LEU A 46 9.00 13.07 -14.67
CA LEU A 46 10.14 13.22 -13.76
C LEU A 46 11.40 12.53 -14.29
N ILE A 47 11.25 11.35 -14.90
CA ILE A 47 12.38 10.63 -15.51
C ILE A 47 12.96 11.46 -16.66
N ASP A 48 12.12 11.95 -17.57
CA ASP A 48 12.54 12.77 -18.72
C ASP A 48 13.25 14.07 -18.28
N LYS A 49 12.83 14.66 -17.15
CA LYS A 49 13.43 15.87 -16.59
C LYS A 49 14.82 15.63 -15.99
N HIS A 50 15.08 14.45 -15.43
CA HIS A 50 16.25 14.20 -14.59
C HIS A 50 17.29 13.26 -15.20
N VAL A 51 16.92 12.48 -16.21
CA VAL A 51 17.81 11.52 -16.87
C VAL A 51 18.23 12.08 -18.22
N LYS A 52 19.53 12.24 -18.43
CA LYS A 52 20.05 12.97 -19.61
C LYS A 52 20.09 12.11 -20.86
N ASN A 53 20.44 10.84 -20.72
CA ASN A 53 20.59 9.92 -21.84
C ASN A 53 19.22 9.37 -22.27
N PRO A 54 18.76 9.62 -23.52
CA PRO A 54 17.46 9.15 -24.00
C PRO A 54 17.29 7.63 -23.96
N GLU A 55 18.37 6.87 -24.10
CA GLU A 55 18.29 5.41 -24.00
C GLU A 55 18.13 4.96 -22.54
N THR A 56 18.82 5.61 -21.61
CA THR A 56 18.64 5.40 -20.18
C THR A 56 17.22 5.75 -19.74
N VAL A 57 16.64 6.84 -20.25
CA VAL A 57 15.23 7.22 -20.02
C VAL A 57 14.29 6.06 -20.35
N LYS A 58 14.44 5.43 -21.53
CA LYS A 58 13.59 4.29 -21.92
C LYS A 58 13.73 3.13 -20.95
N GLN A 59 14.96 2.77 -20.58
CA GLN A 59 15.23 1.65 -19.67
C GLN A 59 14.66 1.92 -18.27
N VAL A 60 14.81 3.15 -17.76
CA VAL A 60 14.26 3.56 -16.47
C VAL A 60 12.73 3.56 -16.49
N ASN A 61 12.10 4.01 -17.57
CA ASN A 61 10.65 3.94 -17.76
C ASN A 61 10.13 2.50 -17.79
N VAL A 62 10.87 1.55 -18.39
CA VAL A 62 10.52 0.12 -18.35
C VAL A 62 10.54 -0.38 -16.90
N VAL A 63 11.61 -0.11 -16.15
CA VAL A 63 11.71 -0.53 -14.74
C VAL A 63 10.62 0.10 -13.87
N MET A 64 10.26 1.36 -14.15
CA MET A 64 9.16 2.03 -13.46
C MET A 64 7.80 1.39 -13.79
N GLY A 65 7.56 1.02 -15.06
CA GLY A 65 6.37 0.28 -15.47
C GLY A 65 6.25 -1.10 -14.78
N GLU A 66 7.37 -1.81 -14.64
CA GLU A 66 7.45 -3.06 -13.86
C GLU A 66 7.07 -2.81 -12.39
N MET A 67 7.54 -1.72 -11.79
CA MET A 67 7.23 -1.34 -10.40
C MET A 67 5.76 -0.97 -10.21
N ILE A 68 5.18 -0.18 -11.12
CA ILE A 68 3.76 0.20 -11.08
C ILE A 68 2.89 -1.05 -11.20
N THR A 69 3.22 -1.95 -12.12
CA THR A 69 2.52 -3.23 -12.29
C THR A 69 2.53 -4.05 -10.99
N GLU A 70 3.68 -4.16 -10.34
CA GLU A 70 3.82 -4.87 -9.07
C GLU A 70 2.98 -4.24 -7.96
N ILE A 71 3.01 -2.91 -7.83
CA ILE A 71 2.20 -2.18 -6.85
C ILE A 71 0.69 -2.39 -7.10
N LYS A 72 0.26 -2.35 -8.36
CA LYS A 72 -1.14 -2.61 -8.74
C LYS A 72 -1.56 -4.02 -8.34
N SER A 73 -0.73 -5.03 -8.65
CA SER A 73 -1.00 -6.43 -8.31
C SER A 73 -1.08 -6.64 -6.81
N ALA A 74 -0.11 -6.12 -6.05
CA ALA A 74 -0.08 -6.24 -4.60
C ALA A 74 -1.29 -5.57 -3.93
N ARG A 75 -1.72 -4.41 -4.43
CA ARG A 75 -2.92 -3.74 -3.94
C ARG A 75 -4.18 -4.57 -4.18
N GLU A 76 -4.29 -5.20 -5.36
CA GLU A 76 -5.45 -6.03 -5.68
C GLU A 76 -5.46 -7.32 -4.86
N HIS A 77 -4.33 -8.01 -4.71
CA HIS A 77 -4.22 -9.18 -3.82
C HIS A 77 -4.62 -8.82 -2.39
N HIS A 78 -4.15 -7.69 -1.85
CA HIS A 78 -4.55 -7.23 -0.53
C HIS A 78 -6.06 -6.99 -0.40
N ARG A 79 -6.69 -6.42 -1.43
CA ARG A 79 -8.16 -6.23 -1.47
C ARG A 79 -8.90 -7.56 -1.51
N GLN A 80 -8.39 -8.53 -2.26
CA GLN A 80 -8.96 -9.87 -2.35
C GLN A 80 -8.84 -10.62 -1.02
N SER A 81 -7.68 -10.59 -0.37
CA SER A 81 -7.51 -11.18 0.98
C SER A 81 -8.46 -10.54 2.00
N HIS A 82 -8.63 -9.21 1.95
CA HIS A 82 -9.60 -8.53 2.79
C HIS A 82 -11.03 -9.00 2.53
N ARG A 83 -11.47 -9.11 1.27
CA ARG A 83 -12.80 -9.64 0.92
C ARG A 83 -12.98 -11.08 1.43
N ALA A 84 -11.98 -11.93 1.23
CA ALA A 84 -12.01 -13.31 1.70
C ALA A 84 -12.12 -13.40 3.23
N LEU A 85 -11.42 -12.55 3.98
CA LEU A 85 -11.57 -12.47 5.44
C LEU A 85 -12.98 -12.01 5.87
N TYR A 86 -13.58 -11.05 5.15
CA TYR A 86 -14.96 -10.63 5.40
C TYR A 86 -15.97 -11.75 5.15
N GLU A 87 -15.83 -12.47 4.03
CA GLU A 87 -16.67 -13.60 3.69
C GLU A 87 -16.53 -14.74 4.70
N LEU A 88 -15.29 -15.05 5.10
CA LEU A 88 -15.00 -16.08 6.10
C LEU A 88 -15.54 -15.72 7.48
N ASN A 89 -15.47 -14.44 7.87
CA ASN A 89 -16.05 -13.96 9.13
C ASN A 89 -17.57 -14.13 9.20
N ALA A 90 -18.27 -14.07 8.06
CA ALA A 90 -19.70 -14.33 7.99
C ALA A 90 -20.07 -15.82 8.07
N ASN A 91 -19.09 -16.73 7.96
CA ASN A 91 -19.31 -18.17 8.02
C ASN A 91 -19.07 -18.72 9.44
N TYR A 92 -20.15 -19.07 10.16
CA TYR A 92 -20.08 -19.65 11.51
C TYR A 92 -19.47 -21.05 11.58
N SER A 93 -19.30 -21.74 10.44
CA SER A 93 -18.59 -23.02 10.38
C SER A 93 -17.10 -22.87 10.07
N ALA A 94 -16.61 -21.64 9.83
CA ALA A 94 -15.22 -21.40 9.49
C ALA A 94 -14.31 -21.77 10.67
N SER A 95 -13.21 -22.47 10.38
CA SER A 95 -12.22 -22.83 11.39
C SER A 95 -11.16 -21.71 11.55
N PRO A 96 -10.51 -21.61 12.73
CA PRO A 96 -9.40 -20.67 12.92
C PRO A 96 -8.28 -20.83 11.87
N GLU A 97 -8.04 -22.05 11.42
CA GLU A 97 -7.00 -22.39 10.44
C GLU A 97 -7.27 -21.74 9.06
N GLU A 98 -8.54 -21.59 8.68
CA GLU A 98 -8.91 -20.91 7.43
C GLU A 98 -8.58 -19.41 7.50
N PHE A 99 -8.75 -18.77 8.66
CA PHE A 99 -8.34 -17.37 8.86
C PHE A 99 -6.83 -17.23 8.82
N THR A 100 -6.09 -18.09 9.54
CA THR A 100 -4.63 -18.02 9.58
C THR A 100 -4.03 -18.25 8.21
N LYS A 101 -4.61 -19.15 7.40
CA LYS A 101 -4.16 -19.38 6.02
C LYS A 101 -4.21 -18.10 5.18
N ILE A 102 -5.33 -17.36 5.20
CA ILE A 102 -5.45 -16.11 4.43
C ILE A 102 -4.46 -15.06 4.93
N LEU A 103 -4.26 -14.97 6.25
CA LEU A 103 -3.31 -14.03 6.84
C LEU A 103 -1.85 -14.38 6.48
N ASP A 104 -1.49 -15.65 6.48
CA ASP A 104 -0.15 -16.12 6.11
C ASP A 104 0.13 -15.89 4.63
N GLU A 105 -0.82 -16.19 3.76
CA GLU A 105 -0.74 -15.90 2.33
C GLU A 105 -0.56 -14.39 2.09
N LEU A 106 -1.34 -13.56 2.75
CA LEU A 106 -1.22 -12.10 2.67
C LEU A 106 0.16 -11.60 3.14
N ASN A 107 0.67 -12.12 4.25
CA ASN A 107 1.98 -11.76 4.78
C ASN A 107 3.12 -12.14 3.82
N ASN A 108 3.05 -13.34 3.26
CA ASN A 108 4.04 -13.83 2.30
C ASN A 108 4.01 -13.02 0.99
N ASP A 109 2.83 -12.71 0.48
CA ASP A 109 2.66 -11.88 -0.72
C ASP A 109 3.19 -10.46 -0.49
N ARG A 110 2.95 -9.86 0.69
CA ARG A 110 3.50 -8.55 1.04
C ARG A 110 5.03 -8.56 1.04
N MET A 111 5.66 -9.59 1.62
CA MET A 111 7.12 -9.71 1.63
C MET A 111 7.69 -9.94 0.23
N ARG A 112 7.05 -10.81 -0.57
CA ARG A 112 7.46 -11.08 -1.96
C ARG A 112 7.42 -9.80 -2.80
N SER A 113 6.32 -9.05 -2.70
CA SER A 113 6.13 -7.82 -3.46
C SER A 113 7.12 -6.73 -3.03
N ALA A 114 7.33 -6.55 -1.73
CA ALA A 114 8.31 -5.61 -1.21
C ALA A 114 9.74 -5.93 -1.68
N ALA A 115 10.13 -7.21 -1.68
CA ALA A 115 11.42 -7.65 -2.18
C ALA A 115 11.59 -7.36 -3.68
N LYS A 116 10.54 -7.61 -4.48
CA LYS A 116 10.56 -7.32 -5.93
C LYS A 116 10.68 -5.81 -6.20
N ILE A 117 9.89 -4.98 -5.53
CA ILE A 117 9.98 -3.51 -5.65
C ILE A 117 11.38 -3.01 -5.26
N LEU A 118 11.96 -3.54 -4.18
CA LEU A 118 13.31 -3.20 -3.77
C LEU A 118 14.34 -3.57 -4.84
N GLY A 119 14.24 -4.78 -5.41
CA GLY A 119 15.09 -5.22 -6.53
C GLY A 119 14.98 -4.31 -7.75
N LEU A 120 13.76 -3.93 -8.14
CA LEU A 120 13.51 -2.97 -9.23
C LEU A 120 14.11 -1.60 -8.93
N ARG A 121 14.05 -1.13 -7.67
CA ARG A 121 14.68 0.12 -7.26
C ARG A 121 16.20 0.08 -7.42
N PHE A 122 16.85 -1.04 -7.09
CA PHE A 122 18.28 -1.22 -7.33
C PHE A 122 18.62 -1.32 -8.82
N LYS A 123 17.81 -2.02 -9.62
CA LYS A 123 17.95 -2.05 -11.08
C LYS A 123 17.89 -0.63 -11.65
N MET A 124 16.89 0.15 -11.28
CA MET A 124 16.77 1.57 -11.68
C MET A 124 17.99 2.40 -11.24
N LYS A 125 18.45 2.25 -10.00
CA LYS A 125 19.65 2.95 -9.50
C LYS A 125 20.89 2.61 -10.33
N SER A 126 21.05 1.36 -10.78
CA SER A 126 22.22 0.93 -11.56
C SER A 126 22.28 1.52 -12.98
N LEU A 127 21.15 2.01 -13.49
CA LEU A 127 21.06 2.65 -14.81
C LEU A 127 21.46 4.13 -14.80
N LEU A 128 21.51 4.74 -13.62
CA LEU A 128 21.59 6.19 -13.43
C LEU A 128 22.94 6.59 -12.84
N THR A 129 23.37 7.83 -13.12
CA THR A 129 24.48 8.40 -12.34
C THR A 129 24.05 8.66 -10.90
N ALA A 130 25.02 8.89 -10.01
CA ALA A 130 24.74 9.24 -8.62
C ALA A 130 23.89 10.52 -8.50
N GLU A 131 24.16 11.52 -9.35
CA GLU A 131 23.43 12.78 -9.40
C GLU A 131 22.00 12.58 -9.92
N GLU A 132 21.83 11.84 -11.03
CA GLU A 132 20.52 11.56 -11.61
C GLU A 132 19.65 10.75 -10.63
N TRP A 133 20.23 9.74 -9.97
CA TRP A 133 19.55 8.95 -8.96
C TRP A 133 19.12 9.80 -7.76
N THR A 134 20.00 10.65 -7.25
CA THR A 134 19.71 11.52 -6.11
C THR A 134 18.54 12.44 -6.44
N ALA A 135 18.63 13.18 -7.55
CA ALA A 135 17.60 14.11 -7.99
C ALA A 135 16.24 13.42 -8.25
N LEU A 136 16.25 12.30 -8.98
CA LEU A 136 15.03 11.54 -9.26
C LEU A 136 14.40 10.97 -7.99
N SER A 137 15.21 10.40 -7.08
CA SER A 137 14.69 9.77 -5.86
C SER A 137 14.07 10.77 -4.87
N GLU A 138 14.58 12.00 -4.80
CA GLU A 138 13.98 13.07 -4.01
C GLU A 138 12.63 13.51 -4.56
N GLU A 139 12.52 13.70 -5.88
CA GLU A 139 11.26 14.06 -6.53
C GLU A 139 10.23 12.94 -6.43
N LEU A 140 10.63 11.68 -6.58
CA LEU A 140 9.75 10.52 -6.35
C LEU A 140 9.26 10.45 -4.90
N LYS A 141 10.12 10.74 -3.91
CA LYS A 141 9.72 10.81 -2.50
C LYS A 141 8.70 11.92 -2.27
N ARG A 142 8.93 13.11 -2.84
CA ARG A 142 7.99 14.25 -2.77
C ARG A 142 6.68 13.97 -3.52
N TYR A 143 6.74 13.21 -4.62
CA TYR A 143 5.57 12.78 -5.36
C TYR A 143 4.72 11.83 -4.51
N GLY A 144 5.33 10.78 -3.95
CA GLY A 144 4.64 9.79 -3.13
C GLY A 144 4.02 10.36 -1.86
N SER A 145 4.68 11.31 -1.18
CA SER A 145 4.16 11.90 0.06
C SER A 145 2.86 12.69 -0.11
N ARG A 146 2.55 13.16 -1.33
CA ARG A 146 1.26 13.80 -1.65
C ARG A 146 0.08 12.84 -1.63
N TYR A 147 0.33 11.54 -1.81
CA TYR A 147 -0.71 10.51 -1.92
C TYR A 147 -0.81 9.61 -0.69
N TYR A 148 0.32 9.34 -0.04
CA TYR A 148 0.37 8.48 1.16
C TYR A 148 0.39 9.28 2.48
N GLY A 149 0.16 10.60 2.41
CA GLY A 149 0.22 11.52 3.55
C GLY A 149 1.66 11.84 3.98
N LYS A 150 1.83 12.95 4.72
CA LYS A 150 3.07 13.22 5.46
C LYS A 150 3.21 12.18 6.58
N GLY A 151 3.77 11.02 6.28
CA GLY A 151 4.16 10.05 7.30
C GLY A 151 5.22 10.63 8.23
N SER A 152 4.84 10.79 9.51
CA SER A 152 5.71 10.82 10.71
C SER A 152 6.73 11.96 10.91
N GLU A 153 6.34 13.23 10.72
CA GLU A 153 7.05 14.35 11.37
C GLU A 153 6.14 15.24 12.24
N ALA A 154 4.83 14.94 12.32
CA ALA A 154 3.85 15.79 13.00
C ALA A 154 3.18 15.15 14.23
N THR A 155 3.75 14.09 14.82
CA THR A 155 3.13 13.37 15.94
C THR A 155 4.08 13.05 17.10
N SER A 156 5.11 13.86 17.29
CA SER A 156 5.97 13.83 18.49
C SER A 156 5.91 15.14 19.28
N ALA A 157 4.74 15.79 19.27
CA ALA A 157 4.44 16.89 20.17
C ALA A 157 3.00 16.74 20.64
N HIS A 158 2.78 15.88 21.64
CA HIS A 158 1.76 15.99 22.68
C HIS A 158 2.06 14.98 23.78
#